data_AF-A0A7V4EGZ0-F1
#
_entry.id   AF-A0A7V4EGZ0-F1
#
_cell.length_a   1.000
_cell.length_b   1.000
_cell.length_c   1.000
_cell.angle_alpha   90.00
_cell.angle_beta   90.00
_cell.angle_gamma   90.00
#
_symmetry.space_group_name_H-M   'P 1'
#
loop_
_entity.id
_entity.type
_entity.pdbx_description
1 polymer ?
#
loop_
_entity_poly.entity_id
_entity_poly.type
_entity_poly.pdbx_seq_one_letter_code
_entity_poly.pdbx_strand_id
1 'polypeptide(L)'
;MVRSASVPSSWPLALLVGAVGLLVLVPIGLLLYQSLLTAPFFSPAKRFALEAYRFVLHDPYFFEALRNSFLIGLGMVLIAVPLGSLFAFLVTKTDLPFARLFELLLLAPIFISAIILGIGFIVAFGPSGVVSG
;
A
#
# COMPACT_ATOMS: atom_id res chain seq x y z
N MET A 1 -28.66 -1.33 38.28
CA MET A 1 -28.16 0.07 38.27
C MET A 1 -27.21 0.23 37.09
N VAL A 2 -27.73 0.60 35.91
CA VAL A 2 -26.93 0.85 34.70
C VAL A 2 -26.66 2.34 34.65
N ARG A 3 -25.40 2.76 34.77
CA ARG A 3 -24.99 4.16 34.63
C ARG A 3 -25.21 4.58 33.17
N SER A 4 -26.09 5.55 32.97
CA SER A 4 -26.15 6.38 31.77
C SER A 4 -24.80 7.07 31.59
N ALA A 5 -23.93 6.50 30.74
CA ALA A 5 -22.73 7.19 30.29
C ALA A 5 -23.19 8.34 29.38
N SER A 6 -23.02 9.59 29.84
CA SER A 6 -23.20 10.77 29.00
C SER A 6 -22.29 10.63 27.78
N VAL A 7 -22.89 10.50 26.59
CA VAL A 7 -22.15 10.50 25.33
C VAL A 7 -21.28 11.78 25.32
N PRO A 8 -19.94 11.67 25.32
CA PRO A 8 -19.08 12.84 25.25
C PRO A 8 -19.43 13.64 24.00
N SER A 9 -19.43 14.97 24.09
CA SER A 9 -19.76 15.83 22.96
C SER A 9 -18.89 15.46 21.75
N SER A 10 -19.47 15.32 20.56
CA SER A 10 -18.81 14.80 19.35
C SER A 10 -17.97 15.82 18.57
N TRP A 11 -18.02 17.10 18.95
CA TRP A 11 -17.27 18.18 18.29
C TRP A 11 -15.73 18.08 18.39
N PRO A 12 -15.07 17.64 19.49
CA PRO A 12 -13.61 17.49 19.51
C PRO A 12 -13.15 16.34 18.61
N LEU A 13 -13.96 15.27 18.48
CA LEU A 13 -13.70 14.20 17.53
C LEU A 13 -13.79 14.70 16.09
N ALA A 14 -14.81 15.51 15.78
CA ALA A 14 -14.96 16.13 14.46
C ALA A 14 -13.78 17.06 14.11
N LEU A 15 -13.29 17.86 15.08
CA LEU A 15 -12.11 18.71 14.89
C LEU A 15 -10.85 17.88 14.66
N LEU A 16 -10.65 16.80 15.43
CA LEU A 16 -9.51 15.90 15.25
C LEU A 16 -9.53 15.24 13.87
N VAL A 17 -10.67 14.71 13.45
CA VAL A 17 -10.85 14.11 12.12
C VAL A 17 -10.60 15.14 11.03
N GLY A 18 -11.11 16.37 11.20
CA GLY A 18 -10.86 17.48 10.27
C GLY A 18 -9.38 17.85 10.18
N ALA A 19 -8.67 17.93 11.31
CA ALA A 19 -7.25 18.24 11.36
C ALA A 19 -6.39 17.15 10.72
N VAL A 20 -6.67 15.88 11.02
CA VAL A 20 -6.00 14.73 10.40
C VAL A 20 -6.29 14.68 8.91
N GLY A 21 -7.55 14.89 8.52
CA GLY A 21 -7.96 14.98 7.12
C GLY A 21 -7.20 16.08 6.39
N LEU A 22 -7.10 17.28 6.96
CA LEU A 22 -6.34 18.39 6.38
C LEU A 22 -4.86 18.03 6.22
N LEU A 23 -4.24 17.43 7.24
CA LEU A 23 -2.83 17.04 7.21
C LEU A 23 -2.53 16.04 6.09
N VAL A 24 -3.46 15.12 5.79
CA VAL A 24 -3.34 14.16 4.69
C VAL A 24 -3.67 14.78 3.34
N LEU A 25 -4.70 15.63 3.27
CA LEU A 25 -5.18 16.23 2.03
C LEU A 25 -4.25 17.32 1.51
N VAL A 26 -3.52 18.03 2.37
CA VAL A 26 -2.57 19.08 1.95
C VAL A 26 -1.46 18.54 1.02
N PRO A 27 -0.67 17.50 1.37
CA PRO A 27 0.36 16.98 0.48
C PRO A 27 -0.24 16.39 -0.79
N ILE A 28 -1.40 15.74 -0.72
CA ILE A 28 -2.11 15.23 -1.90
C ILE A 28 -2.52 16.40 -2.82
N GLY A 29 -3.07 17.47 -2.26
CA GLY A 29 -3.43 18.68 -2.99
C GLY A 29 -2.21 19.34 -3.63
N LEU A 30 -1.06 19.37 -2.94
CA LEU A 30 0.20 19.85 -3.50
C LEU A 30 0.70 18.97 -4.65
N LEU A 31 0.58 17.64 -4.55
CA LEU A 31 0.93 16.73 -5.64
C LEU A 31 0.03 16.93 -6.87
N LEU A 32 -1.28 17.09 -6.67
CA LEU A 32 -2.24 17.39 -7.73
C LEU A 32 -2.00 18.76 -8.35
N TYR A 33 -1.66 19.75 -7.53
CA TYR A 33 -1.28 21.06 -8.03
C TYR A 33 0.00 20.94 -8.87
N GLN A 34 1.03 20.27 -8.34
CA GLN A 34 2.30 20.04 -9.02
C GLN A 34 2.15 19.30 -10.35
N SER A 35 1.24 18.32 -10.45
CA SER A 35 1.03 17.56 -11.69
C SER A 35 0.48 18.41 -12.84
N LEU A 36 -0.10 19.58 -12.55
CA LEU A 36 -0.61 20.54 -13.54
C LEU A 36 0.44 21.57 -14.01
N LEU A 37 1.62 21.62 -13.38
CA LEU A 37 2.68 22.57 -13.75
C LEU A 37 3.76 21.89 -14.59
N THR A 38 4.31 22.63 -15.56
CA THR A 38 5.45 22.17 -16.38
C THR A 38 6.77 22.10 -15.61
N ALA A 39 6.87 22.80 -14.47
CA ALA A 39 8.10 22.92 -13.67
C ALA A 39 7.77 22.81 -12.18
N PRO A 40 8.77 22.52 -11.31
CA PRO A 40 8.58 22.50 -9.87
C PRO A 40 7.90 23.77 -9.38
N PHE A 41 7.02 23.66 -8.38
CA PHE A 41 6.19 24.79 -7.92
C PHE A 41 6.99 25.98 -7.37
N PHE A 42 8.26 25.75 -7.01
CA PHE A 42 9.25 26.76 -6.61
C PHE A 42 9.96 27.46 -7.79
N SER A 43 9.74 27.02 -9.03
CA SER A 43 10.38 27.60 -10.21
C SER A 43 9.61 28.82 -10.73
N PRO A 44 10.30 29.94 -11.06
CA PRO A 44 9.68 31.09 -11.71
C PRO A 44 9.20 30.80 -13.13
N ALA A 45 9.68 29.73 -13.77
CA ALA A 45 9.26 29.30 -15.11
C ALA A 45 7.96 28.47 -15.11
N LYS A 46 7.25 28.39 -13.98
CA LYS A 46 6.04 27.58 -13.85
C LYS A 46 4.92 28.11 -14.75
N ARG A 47 4.38 27.22 -15.58
CA ARG A 47 3.18 27.47 -16.39
C ARG A 47 2.21 26.33 -16.12
N PHE A 48 0.92 26.66 -16.09
CA PHE A 48 -0.11 25.64 -16.13
C PHE A 48 -0.08 25.02 -17.54
N ALA A 49 0.23 23.74 -17.63
CA ALA A 49 0.24 23.04 -18.90
C ALA A 49 -0.17 21.58 -18.71
N LEU A 50 -1.06 21.10 -19.58
CA LEU A 50 -1.41 19.69 -19.68
C LEU A 50 -0.36 18.89 -20.47
N GLU A 51 0.80 19.47 -20.76
CA GLU A 51 1.89 18.84 -21.51
C GLU A 51 2.44 17.62 -20.76
N ALA A 52 2.54 17.67 -19.43
CA ALA A 52 2.93 16.52 -18.61
C ALA A 52 1.98 15.33 -18.80
N TYR A 53 0.66 15.59 -18.85
CA TYR A 53 -0.32 14.55 -19.12
C TYR A 53 -0.21 14.02 -20.56
N ARG A 54 -0.01 14.90 -21.55
CA ARG A 54 0.20 14.44 -22.94
C ARG A 54 1.44 13.59 -23.08
N PHE A 55 2.55 13.96 -22.42
CA PHE A 55 3.79 13.20 -22.41
C PHE A 55 3.56 11.80 -21.83
N VAL A 56 2.96 11.70 -20.64
CA VAL A 56 2.67 10.42 -19.98
C VAL A 56 1.71 9.55 -20.78
N LEU A 57 0.67 10.15 -21.39
CA LEU A 57 -0.32 9.42 -22.19
C LEU A 57 0.19 8.98 -23.57
N HIS A 58 1.31 9.50 -24.05
CA HIS A 58 1.94 9.03 -25.29
C HIS A 58 3.16 8.14 -25.01
N ASP A 59 3.54 7.95 -23.75
CA ASP A 59 4.66 7.10 -23.37
C ASP A 59 4.21 5.63 -23.25
N PRO A 60 4.65 4.72 -24.14
CA PRO A 60 4.30 3.32 -24.06
C PRO A 60 4.80 2.66 -22.77
N TYR A 61 5.94 3.11 -22.24
CA TYR A 61 6.51 2.56 -21.00
C TYR A 61 5.60 2.82 -19.79
N PHE A 62 4.88 3.95 -19.78
CA PHE A 62 3.90 4.24 -18.74
C PHE A 62 2.79 3.19 -18.71
N PHE A 63 2.22 2.86 -19.86
CA PHE A 63 1.15 1.85 -19.96
C PHE A 63 1.64 0.44 -19.67
N GLU A 64 2.87 0.10 -20.09
CA GLU A 64 3.51 -1.17 -19.74
C GLU A 64 3.72 -1.30 -18.23
N ALA A 65 4.29 -0.26 -17.59
CA ALA A 65 4.48 -0.22 -16.15
C ALA A 65 3.15 -0.28 -15.39
N LEU A 66 2.13 0.42 -15.86
CA LEU A 66 0.78 0.40 -15.29
C LEU A 66 0.17 -1.00 -15.38
N ARG A 67 0.22 -1.62 -16.56
CA ARG A 67 -0.30 -2.98 -16.79
C ARG A 67 0.44 -4.00 -15.94
N ASN A 68 1.77 -3.96 -15.90
CA ASN A 68 2.56 -4.89 -15.08
C ASN A 68 2.22 -4.73 -13.60
N SER A 69 2.18 -3.51 -13.10
CA SER A 69 1.82 -3.24 -11.70
C SER A 69 0.42 -3.72 -11.37
N PHE A 70 -0.54 -3.51 -12.27
CA PHE A 70 -1.91 -3.97 -12.12
C PHE A 70 -1.99 -5.50 -12.11
N LEU A 71 -1.35 -6.18 -13.06
CA LEU A 71 -1.35 -7.65 -13.14
C LEU A 71 -0.68 -8.29 -11.92
N ILE A 72 0.46 -7.76 -11.49
CA ILE A 72 1.15 -8.22 -10.28
C ILE A 72 0.28 -7.98 -9.05
N GLY A 73 -0.28 -6.78 -8.90
CA GLY A 73 -1.20 -6.43 -7.80
C GLY A 73 -2.42 -7.34 -7.73
N LEU A 74 -3.08 -7.55 -8.87
CA LEU A 74 -4.24 -8.41 -8.98
C LEU A 74 -3.90 -9.87 -8.66
N GLY A 75 -2.79 -10.38 -9.20
CA GLY A 75 -2.31 -11.73 -8.90
C GLY A 75 -2.03 -11.93 -7.41
N MET A 76 -1.40 -10.94 -6.76
CA MET A 76 -1.17 -10.98 -5.31
C MET A 76 -2.49 -11.02 -4.53
N VAL A 77 -3.48 -10.20 -4.86
CA VAL A 77 -4.78 -10.19 -4.18
C VAL A 77 -5.52 -11.51 -4.36
N LEU A 78 -5.56 -12.03 -5.59
CA LEU A 78 -6.25 -13.28 -5.90
C LEU A 78 -5.65 -14.51 -5.20
N ILE A 79 -4.36 -14.47 -4.85
CA ILE A 79 -3.70 -15.56 -4.12
C ILE A 79 -3.77 -15.32 -2.61
N ALA A 80 -3.40 -14.12 -2.15
CA ALA A 80 -3.26 -13.81 -0.73
C ALA A 80 -4.61 -13.77 -0.01
N VAL A 81 -5.67 -13.23 -0.62
CA VAL A 81 -6.98 -13.11 0.03
C VAL A 81 -7.62 -14.48 0.29
N PRO A 82 -7.74 -15.39 -0.70
CA PRO A 82 -8.32 -16.71 -0.44
C PRO A 82 -7.49 -17.54 0.53
N LEU A 83 -6.15 -17.53 0.39
CA LEU A 83 -5.28 -18.28 1.31
C LEU A 83 -5.35 -17.72 2.73
N GLY A 84 -5.25 -16.40 2.89
CA GLY A 84 -5.35 -15.74 4.19
C GLY A 84 -6.72 -15.95 4.83
N SER A 85 -7.80 -15.85 4.05
CA SER A 85 -9.16 -16.11 4.53
C SER A 85 -9.36 -17.57 4.94
N LEU A 86 -8.83 -18.53 4.16
CA LEU A 86 -8.91 -19.95 4.50
C LEU A 86 -8.15 -20.25 5.80
N PHE A 87 -6.93 -19.74 5.94
CA PHE A 87 -6.15 -19.88 7.17
C PHE A 87 -6.85 -19.25 8.37
N ALA A 88 -7.38 -18.03 8.24
CA ALA A 88 -8.13 -17.37 9.30
C ALA A 88 -9.37 -18.17 9.70
N PHE A 89 -10.09 -18.74 8.73
CA PHE A 89 -11.23 -19.62 9.00
C PHE A 89 -10.81 -20.89 9.76
N LEU A 90 -9.74 -21.56 9.32
CA LEU A 90 -9.25 -22.78 9.96
C LEU A 90 -8.79 -22.54 11.40
N VAL A 91 -8.04 -21.47 11.66
CA VAL A 91 -7.56 -21.15 13.01
C VAL A 91 -8.69 -20.76 13.96
N THR A 92 -9.74 -20.10 13.47
CA THR A 92 -10.86 -19.64 14.31
C THR A 92 -11.94 -20.70 14.54
N LYS A 93 -12.13 -21.61 13.59
CA LYS A 93 -13.21 -22.60 13.62
C LYS A 93 -12.76 -24.03 13.90
N THR A 94 -11.47 -24.32 13.80
CA THR A 94 -10.90 -25.65 14.05
C THR A 94 -9.92 -25.56 15.22
N ASP A 95 -10.00 -26.51 16.16
CA ASP A 95 -9.02 -26.66 17.25
C ASP A 95 -7.70 -27.21 16.70
N LEU A 96 -6.99 -26.39 15.90
CA LEU A 96 -5.72 -26.76 15.28
C LEU A 96 -4.64 -26.92 16.37
N PRO A 97 -4.00 -28.10 16.48
CA PRO A 97 -2.82 -28.22 17.31
C PRO A 97 -1.74 -27.27 16.75
N PHE A 98 -1.11 -26.48 17.63
CA PHE A 98 -0.09 -25.48 17.28
C PHE A 98 -0.59 -24.26 16.48
N ALA A 99 -1.87 -23.90 16.52
CA ALA A 99 -2.42 -22.69 15.87
C ALA A 99 -1.55 -21.42 16.09
N ARG A 100 -1.08 -21.19 17.33
CA ARG A 100 -0.21 -20.06 17.67
C ARG A 100 1.14 -20.07 16.93
N LEU A 101 1.71 -21.24 16.66
CA LEU A 101 2.95 -21.35 15.89
C LEU A 101 2.72 -20.94 14.43
N PHE A 102 1.60 -21.36 13.83
CA PHE A 102 1.24 -20.95 12.48
C PHE A 102 1.00 -19.44 12.40
N GLU A 103 0.33 -18.83 13.37
CA GLU A 103 0.20 -17.38 13.46
C GLU A 103 1.55 -16.68 13.52
N LEU A 104 2.48 -17.16 14.36
CA LEU A 104 3.85 -16.64 14.46
C LEU A 104 4.61 -16.77 13.14
N LEU A 105 4.50 -17.90 12.45
CA LEU A 105 5.14 -18.12 11.14
C LEU A 105 4.57 -17.23 10.04
N LEU A 106 3.26 -16.98 10.05
CA LEU A 106 2.61 -16.05 9.13
C LEU A 106 3.02 -14.59 9.39
N LEU A 107 3.27 -14.24 10.66
CA LEU A 107 3.73 -12.90 11.04
C LEU A 107 5.26 -12.74 10.88
N ALA A 108 6.03 -13.84 10.86
CA ALA A 108 7.49 -13.81 10.75
C ALA A 108 8.02 -12.92 9.62
N PRO A 109 7.49 -12.94 8.38
CA PRO A 109 7.97 -12.11 7.28
C PRO A 109 7.80 -10.61 7.53
N ILE A 110 6.83 -10.21 8.36
CA ILE A 110 6.58 -8.80 8.69
C ILE A 110 7.72 -8.24 9.54
N PHE A 111 8.38 -9.09 10.33
CA PHE A 111 9.55 -8.71 11.12
C PHE A 111 10.84 -8.68 10.30
N ILE A 112 10.83 -9.27 9.09
CA ILE A 112 11.97 -9.24 8.19
C ILE A 112 11.94 -7.92 7.40
N SER A 113 13.08 -7.23 7.35
CA SER A 113 13.21 -6.01 6.55
C SER A 113 12.96 -6.29 5.06
N ALA A 114 12.27 -5.37 4.40
CA ALA A 114 12.02 -5.43 2.95
C ALA A 114 13.31 -5.56 2.13
N ILE A 115 14.43 -4.98 2.61
CA ILE A 115 15.73 -5.08 1.94
C ILE A 115 16.25 -6.53 1.99
N ILE A 116 16.14 -7.19 3.14
CA ILE A 116 16.61 -8.58 3.31
C ILE A 116 15.78 -9.51 2.43
N LEU A 117 14.45 -9.33 2.43
CA LEU A 117 13.57 -10.07 1.52
C LEU A 117 13.95 -9.84 0.06
N GLY A 118 14.19 -8.59 -0.34
CA GLY A 118 14.61 -8.25 -1.71
C GLY A 118 15.92 -8.94 -2.13
N ILE A 119 16.94 -8.92 -1.27
CA ILE A 119 18.20 -9.63 -1.51
C ILE A 119 17.95 -11.15 -1.59
N GLY A 120 17.14 -11.70 -0.68
CA GLY A 120 16.76 -13.12 -0.69
C GLY A 120 16.10 -13.55 -2.00
N PHE A 121 15.19 -12.73 -2.54
CA PHE A 121 14.57 -12.99 -3.85
C PHE A 121 15.58 -12.94 -4.99
N ILE A 122 16.51 -11.97 -4.98
CA ILE A 122 17.56 -11.88 -6.00
C ILE A 122 18.50 -13.10 -5.93
N VAL A 123 18.86 -13.57 -4.74
CA VAL A 123 19.69 -14.77 -4.57
C VAL A 123 18.94 -16.04 -4.96
N ALA A 124 17.65 -16.14 -4.68
CA ALA A 124 16.86 -17.32 -5.02
C ALA A 124 16.59 -17.44 -6.52
N PHE A 125 16.20 -16.34 -7.17
CA PHE A 125 15.71 -16.30 -8.55
C PHE A 125 16.68 -15.64 -9.54
N GLY A 126 17.85 -15.19 -9.08
CA GLY A 126 18.86 -14.58 -9.93
C GLY A 126 19.55 -15.58 -10.87
N PRO A 127 20.35 -15.09 -11.85
CA PRO A 127 20.97 -15.93 -12.88
C PRO A 127 21.91 -17.02 -12.36
N SER A 128 22.50 -16.82 -11.18
CA SER A 128 23.33 -17.79 -10.45
C SER A 128 22.66 -18.28 -9.16
N GLY A 129 21.35 -18.14 -9.07
CA GLY A 129 20.55 -18.44 -7.89
C GLY A 129 20.22 -19.91 -7.72
N VAL A 130 19.75 -20.27 -6.54
CA VAL A 130 19.45 -21.67 -6.14
C VAL A 130 18.43 -22.36 -7.05
N VAL A 131 17.53 -21.59 -7.68
CA VAL A 131 16.50 -22.10 -8.59
C VAL A 131 16.93 -22.11 -10.06
N SER A 132 17.94 -21.31 -10.43
CA SER A 132 18.37 -21.10 -11.83
C SER A 132 19.72 -21.74 -12.18
N GLY A 133 20.38 -22.38 -11.21
CA GLY A 133 21.64 -23.13 -11.38
C GLY A 133 21.44 -24.58 -11.81
#